data_AF-A0A2N0ZP99-F1
#
_entry.id   AF-A0A2N0ZP99-F1
#
_cell.length_a   1.000
_cell.length_b   1.000
_cell.length_c   1.000
_cell.angle_alpha   90.00
_cell.angle_beta   90.00
_cell.angle_gamma   90.00
#
_symmetry.space_group_name_H-M   'P 1'
#
loop_
_entity.id
_entity.type
_entity.pdbx_description
1 polymer ?
#
loop_
_entity_poly.entity_id
_entity_poly.type
_entity_poly.pdbx_seq_one_letter_code
_entity_poly.pdbx_strand_id
1 'polypeptide(L)'
;MLKLTDDGAKITLQDQPPMADNGLFWFGAALLVGAVAVAMAMSLLSERLAIGALALLIIGSFIFNKQRQQRKKSMSGVINSGILWVRVGELVHDNHGKRAHIQLLDGDKVNLIGAQLQIVDSDNARKYHISGFDTAQEATAAKAILQGQALGKRHVNIKMDDDTP
;
A
#
# COMPACT_ATOMS: atom_id res chain seq x y z
N MET A 1 -8.44 -2.65 -15.38
CA MET A 1 -9.63 -3.28 -16.04
C MET A 1 -10.87 -3.26 -15.11
N LEU A 2 -11.64 -2.18 -15.17
CA LEU A 2 -12.91 -1.97 -14.45
C LEU A 2 -14.01 -2.96 -14.87
N LYS A 3 -14.61 -3.66 -13.90
CA LYS A 3 -15.92 -4.32 -14.07
C LYS A 3 -16.95 -3.61 -13.20
N LEU A 4 -17.83 -2.82 -13.83
CA LEU A 4 -19.00 -2.26 -13.14
C LEU A 4 -19.98 -3.40 -12.83
N THR A 5 -20.39 -3.52 -11.58
CA THR A 5 -21.45 -4.44 -11.11
C THR A 5 -22.61 -3.55 -10.64
N ASP A 6 -23.86 -4.02 -10.72
CA ASP A 6 -25.04 -3.19 -10.43
C ASP A 6 -25.09 -2.63 -8.99
N ASP A 7 -24.27 -3.14 -8.07
CA ASP A 7 -24.13 -2.68 -6.67
C ASP A 7 -22.80 -1.93 -6.36
N GLY A 8 -21.90 -1.74 -7.34
CA GLY A 8 -20.59 -1.10 -7.13
C GLY A 8 -19.54 -1.42 -8.22
N ALA A 9 -18.32 -0.88 -8.11
CA ALA A 9 -17.25 -1.20 -9.07
C ALA A 9 -16.23 -2.18 -8.50
N LYS A 10 -15.87 -3.17 -9.31
CA LYS A 10 -14.74 -4.07 -9.05
C LYS A 10 -13.54 -3.58 -9.87
N ILE A 11 -12.47 -3.24 -9.17
CA ILE A 11 -11.23 -2.70 -9.74
C ILE A 11 -10.11 -3.66 -9.36
N THR A 12 -9.41 -4.19 -10.36
CA THR A 12 -8.18 -4.96 -10.10
C THR A 12 -7.02 -3.98 -10.01
N LEU A 13 -6.37 -3.94 -8.84
CA LEU A 13 -5.14 -3.19 -8.62
C LEU A 13 -3.98 -4.04 -9.14
N GLN A 14 -3.24 -3.50 -10.10
CA GLN A 14 -1.99 -4.11 -10.54
C GLN A 14 -0.93 -3.86 -9.48
N ASP A 15 -0.25 -4.94 -9.08
CA ASP A 15 0.81 -4.89 -8.08
C ASP A 15 1.91 -3.96 -8.60
N GLN A 16 1.85 -2.70 -8.18
CA GLN A 16 2.88 -1.75 -8.52
C GLN A 16 4.02 -2.09 -7.56
N PRO A 17 5.16 -2.62 -8.07
CA PRO A 17 6.25 -3.00 -7.21
C PRO A 17 6.60 -1.74 -6.41
N PRO A 18 6.49 -1.77 -5.07
CA PRO A 18 6.92 -0.64 -4.27
C PRO A 18 8.36 -0.38 -4.71
N MET A 19 8.70 0.87 -5.05
CA MET A 19 10.10 1.25 -5.31
C MET A 19 10.90 0.65 -4.17
N ALA A 20 11.60 -0.44 -4.48
CA ALA A 20 12.16 -1.31 -3.48
C ALA A 20 13.36 -0.55 -2.95
N ASP A 21 13.11 0.25 -1.92
CA ASP A 21 14.13 1.01 -1.26
C ASP A 21 14.91 0.00 -0.41
N ASN A 22 15.84 -0.68 -1.11
CA ASN A 22 16.63 -1.81 -0.65
C ASN A 22 17.59 -1.41 0.49
N GLY A 23 17.63 -0.14 0.88
CA GLY A 23 18.47 0.35 1.97
C GLY A 23 18.27 -0.42 3.28
N LEU A 24 17.03 -0.75 3.65
CA LEU A 24 16.78 -1.56 4.87
C LEU A 24 17.30 -3.00 4.72
N PHE A 25 17.18 -3.58 3.52
CA PHE A 25 17.73 -4.91 3.24
C PHE A 25 19.27 -4.91 3.32
N TRP A 26 19.92 -3.94 2.69
CA TRP A 26 21.39 -3.77 2.74
C TRP A 26 21.89 -3.46 4.15
N PHE A 27 21.15 -2.66 4.93
CA PHE A 27 21.48 -2.40 6.33
C PHE A 27 21.40 -3.70 7.15
N GLY A 28 20.35 -4.50 6.94
CA GLY A 28 20.23 -5.82 7.57
C GLY A 28 21.37 -6.77 7.19
N ALA A 29 21.77 -6.79 5.92
CA ALA A 29 22.90 -7.58 5.44
C ALA A 29 24.22 -7.13 6.07
N ALA A 30 24.48 -5.82 6.14
CA ALA A 30 25.66 -5.26 6.79
C ALA A 30 25.71 -5.61 8.29
N LEU A 31 24.57 -5.60 8.96
CA LEU A 31 24.46 -5.97 10.38
C LEU A 31 24.76 -7.46 10.60
N LEU A 32 24.29 -8.33 9.70
CA LEU A 32 24.56 -9.77 9.73
C LEU A 32 26.05 -10.05 9.50
N VAL A 33 26.65 -9.44 8.48
CA VAL A 33 28.10 -9.56 8.21
C VAL A 33 28.90 -9.03 9.41
N GLY A 34 28.49 -7.90 9.98
CA GLY A 34 29.10 -7.33 11.19
C GLY A 34 29.01 -8.28 12.39
N ALA A 35 27.87 -8.93 12.59
CA ALA A 35 27.70 -9.90 13.68
C ALA A 35 28.63 -11.12 13.51
N VAL A 36 28.74 -11.66 12.30
CA VAL A 36 29.66 -12.76 11.99
C VAL A 36 31.11 -12.33 12.19
N ALA A 37 31.47 -11.11 11.75
CA ALA A 37 32.80 -10.56 11.95
C ALA A 37 33.14 -10.42 13.44
N VAL A 38 32.23 -9.86 14.26
CA VAL A 38 32.43 -9.75 15.71
C VAL A 38 32.56 -11.12 16.36
N ALA A 39 31.76 -12.11 15.95
CA ALA A 39 31.85 -13.47 16.48
C ALA A 39 33.20 -14.13 16.18
N MET A 40 33.73 -13.97 14.96
CA MET A 40 35.08 -14.46 14.63
C MET A 40 36.16 -13.69 15.39
N ALA A 41 35.98 -12.38 15.54
CA ALA A 41 36.93 -11.50 16.20
C ALA A 41 36.98 -11.75 17.73
N MET A 42 35.89 -12.18 18.35
CA MET A 42 35.85 -12.60 19.76
C MET A 42 36.79 -13.77 20.07
N SER A 43 37.15 -14.59 19.08
CA SER A 43 38.15 -15.65 19.27
C SER A 43 39.58 -15.11 19.39
N LEU A 44 39.83 -13.84 19.05
CA LEU A 44 41.17 -13.25 18.89
C LEU A 44 41.37 -11.94 19.67
N LEU A 45 40.30 -11.21 19.98
CA LEU A 45 40.37 -9.90 20.65
C LEU A 45 40.33 -10.00 22.16
N SER A 46 41.01 -9.04 22.80
CA SER A 46 40.97 -8.80 24.23
C SER A 46 39.56 -8.37 24.68
N GLU A 47 39.16 -8.82 25.88
CA GLU A 47 37.81 -8.69 26.44
C GLU A 47 37.24 -7.26 26.36
N ARG A 48 38.09 -6.24 26.50
CA ARG A 48 37.69 -4.82 26.46
C ARG A 48 37.21 -4.38 25.07
N LEU A 49 37.83 -4.88 24.00
CA LEU A 49 37.45 -4.56 22.63
C LEU A 49 36.21 -5.33 22.20
N ALA A 50 36.05 -6.56 22.69
CA ALA A 50 34.86 -7.37 22.46
C ALA A 50 33.58 -6.71 23.03
N ILE A 51 33.66 -6.12 24.23
CA ILE A 51 32.54 -5.37 24.84
C ILE A 51 32.15 -4.17 23.97
N GLY A 52 33.13 -3.42 23.45
CA GLY A 52 32.87 -2.29 22.56
C GLY A 52 32.22 -2.71 21.23
N ALA A 53 32.70 -3.80 20.64
CA ALA A 53 32.15 -4.35 19.39
C ALA A 53 30.69 -4.84 19.56
N LEU A 54 30.39 -5.51 20.68
CA LEU A 54 29.03 -5.90 21.05
C LEU A 54 28.11 -4.67 21.22
N ALA A 55 28.59 -3.63 21.90
CA ALA A 55 27.80 -2.42 22.11
C ALA A 55 27.40 -1.76 20.77
N LEU A 56 28.32 -1.71 19.80
CA LEU A 56 28.03 -1.20 18.46
C LEU A 56 26.99 -2.04 17.73
N LEU A 57 27.06 -3.38 17.82
CA LEU A 57 26.05 -4.26 17.24
C LEU A 57 24.67 -4.06 17.85
N ILE A 58 24.60 -3.88 19.17
CA ILE A 58 23.34 -3.65 19.88
C ILE A 58 22.71 -2.32 19.41
N ILE A 59 23.50 -1.24 19.32
CA ILE A 59 23.02 0.06 18.84
C ILE A 59 22.56 -0.02 17.39
N GLY A 60 23.33 -0.69 16.51
CA GLY A 60 22.94 -0.91 15.13
C GLY A 60 21.63 -1.70 14.99
N SER A 61 21.46 -2.74 15.80
CA SER A 61 20.23 -3.55 15.86
C SER A 61 19.02 -2.73 16.32
N PHE A 62 19.21 -1.85 17.30
CA PHE A 62 18.16 -0.97 17.78
C PHE A 62 17.68 0.01 16.68
N ILE A 63 18.62 0.63 15.95
CA ILE A 63 18.31 1.52 14.83
C ILE A 63 17.57 0.76 13.72
N PHE A 64 18.06 -0.44 13.36
CA PHE A 64 17.40 -1.30 12.38
C PHE A 64 15.95 -1.61 12.78
N ASN A 65 15.74 -1.98 14.04
CA ASN A 65 14.42 -2.34 14.53
C ASN A 65 13.48 -1.14 14.53
N LYS A 66 13.97 0.05 14.92
CA LYS A 66 13.20 1.30 14.86
C LYS A 66 12.80 1.65 13.42
N GLN A 67 13.75 1.60 12.47
CA GLN A 67 13.45 1.85 11.05
C GLN A 67 12.47 0.81 10.48
N ARG A 68 12.65 -0.47 10.82
CA ARG A 68 11.73 -1.55 10.43
C ARG A 68 10.33 -1.30 10.95
N GLN A 69 10.18 -0.89 12.20
CA GLN A 69 8.87 -0.55 12.79
C GLN A 69 8.26 0.69 12.13
N GLN A 70 9.05 1.73 11.85
CA GLN A 70 8.58 2.91 11.13
C GLN A 70 8.08 2.55 9.72
N ARG A 71 8.81 1.69 8.98
CA ARG A 71 8.34 1.18 7.68
C ARG A 71 7.05 0.38 7.80
N LYS A 72 6.94 -0.51 8.81
CA LYS A 72 5.68 -1.24 9.04
C LYS A 72 4.51 -0.29 9.30
N LYS A 73 4.72 0.79 10.06
CA LYS A 73 3.71 1.81 10.30
C LYS A 73 3.36 2.59 9.02
N SER A 74 4.35 2.96 8.20
CA SER A 74 4.10 3.67 6.93
C SER A 74 3.46 2.80 5.85
N MET A 75 3.62 1.47 5.95
CA MET A 75 2.95 0.48 5.09
C MET A 75 1.57 0.09 5.63
N SER A 76 1.25 0.41 6.88
CA SER A 76 -0.10 0.21 7.43
C SER A 76 -1.10 1.05 6.64
N GLY A 77 -2.16 0.41 6.16
CA GLY A 77 -3.18 1.04 5.32
C GLY A 77 -2.75 1.30 3.87
N VAL A 78 -1.59 0.80 3.42
CA VAL A 78 -1.20 0.86 2.00
C VAL A 78 -1.78 -0.36 1.28
N ILE A 79 -2.59 -0.11 0.27
CA ILE A 79 -3.22 -1.11 -0.59
C ILE A 79 -2.68 -0.89 -2.01
N ASN A 80 -1.81 -1.78 -2.49
CA ASN A 80 -1.13 -1.63 -3.78
C ASN A 80 -1.47 -2.74 -4.80
N SER A 81 -2.20 -3.79 -4.38
CA SER A 81 -2.50 -4.95 -5.21
C SER A 81 -3.75 -5.68 -4.77
N GLY A 82 -4.30 -6.51 -5.66
CA GLY A 82 -5.49 -7.32 -5.39
C GLY A 82 -6.76 -6.73 -6.00
N ILE A 83 -7.91 -7.20 -5.54
CA ILE A 83 -9.21 -6.81 -6.09
C ILE A 83 -9.89 -5.87 -5.09
N LEU A 84 -10.12 -4.64 -5.53
CA LEU A 84 -10.83 -3.62 -4.77
C LEU A 84 -12.30 -3.57 -5.22
N TRP A 85 -13.22 -3.85 -4.31
CA TRP A 85 -14.64 -3.68 -4.50
C TRP A 85 -15.06 -2.38 -3.83
N VAL A 86 -15.53 -1.44 -4.63
CA VAL A 86 -15.89 -0.10 -4.19
C VAL A 86 -17.41 -0.01 -4.17
N ARG A 87 -17.98 0.25 -2.99
CA ARG A 87 -19.41 0.53 -2.74
C ARG A 87 -19.56 1.90 -2.11
N VAL A 88 -20.79 2.40 -2.05
CA VAL A 88 -21.09 3.67 -1.38
C VAL A 88 -20.77 3.53 0.12
N GLY A 89 -19.83 4.32 0.62
CA GLY A 89 -19.41 4.30 2.04
C GLY A 89 -18.58 3.08 2.49
N GLU A 90 -18.29 2.12 1.60
CA GLU A 90 -17.52 0.91 1.95
C GLU A 90 -16.53 0.52 0.83
N LEU A 91 -15.31 0.15 1.22
CA LEU A 91 -14.40 -0.62 0.37
C LEU A 91 -14.23 -2.03 0.91
N VAL A 92 -14.26 -3.01 0.02
CA VAL A 92 -13.82 -4.36 0.33
C VAL A 92 -12.57 -4.65 -0.48
N HIS A 93 -11.45 -4.83 0.21
CA HIS A 93 -10.19 -5.21 -0.41
C HIS A 93 -10.02 -6.72 -0.30
N ASP A 94 -9.97 -7.43 -1.44
CA ASP A 94 -9.69 -8.87 -1.50
C ASP A 94 -8.27 -9.07 -2.06
N ASN A 95 -7.34 -9.48 -1.20
CA ASN A 95 -5.98 -9.81 -1.57
C ASN A 95 -5.73 -11.32 -1.39
N HIS A 96 -5.76 -12.07 -2.49
CA HIS A 96 -5.54 -13.52 -2.51
C HIS A 96 -6.37 -14.29 -1.46
N GLY A 97 -7.64 -13.90 -1.26
CA GLY A 97 -8.56 -14.56 -0.32
C GLY A 97 -8.61 -13.93 1.07
N LYS A 98 -7.77 -12.92 1.37
CA LYS A 98 -7.92 -12.07 2.55
C LYS A 98 -8.80 -10.89 2.21
N ARG A 99 -10.05 -10.91 2.68
CA ARG A 99 -11.01 -9.82 2.53
C ARG A 99 -10.95 -8.88 3.72
N ALA A 100 -10.61 -7.63 3.48
CA ALA A 100 -10.67 -6.55 4.45
C ALA A 100 -11.85 -5.63 4.10
N HIS A 101 -12.82 -5.54 5.01
CA HIS A 101 -13.92 -4.59 4.92
C HIS A 101 -13.49 -3.28 5.57
N ILE A 102 -13.55 -2.19 4.80
CA ILE A 102 -13.16 -0.85 5.20
C ILE A 102 -14.39 0.03 5.06
N GLN A 103 -15.01 0.36 6.19
CA GLN A 103 -16.11 1.31 6.23
C GLN A 103 -15.54 2.73 6.35
N LEU A 104 -16.06 3.66 5.56
CA LEU A 104 -15.76 5.08 5.75
C LEU A 104 -16.66 5.62 6.88
N LEU A 105 -16.06 6.40 7.78
CA LEU A 105 -16.81 7.11 8.82
C LEU A 105 -17.26 8.49 8.33
N ASP A 106 -18.33 9.01 8.92
CA ASP A 106 -18.81 10.38 8.72
C ASP A 106 -17.75 11.38 9.19
N GLY A 107 -16.92 11.85 8.26
CA GLY A 107 -15.76 12.71 8.52
C GLY A 107 -14.52 12.35 7.70
N ASP A 108 -14.46 11.13 7.17
CA ASP A 108 -13.40 10.69 6.29
C ASP A 108 -13.44 11.42 4.95
N LYS A 109 -12.29 11.94 4.50
CA LYS A 109 -12.14 12.62 3.22
C LYS A 109 -11.38 11.73 2.24
N VAL A 110 -11.90 11.65 1.01
CA VAL A 110 -11.29 10.91 -0.09
C VAL A 110 -10.58 11.87 -1.05
N ASN A 111 -9.25 11.85 -1.04
CA ASN A 111 -8.40 12.65 -1.89
C ASN A 111 -7.87 11.82 -3.07
N LEU A 112 -7.84 12.42 -4.25
CA LEU A 112 -7.23 11.84 -5.44
C LEU A 112 -5.88 12.53 -5.68
N ILE A 113 -4.80 11.75 -5.73
CA ILE A 113 -3.44 12.24 -5.99
C ILE A 113 -2.94 11.54 -7.25
N GLY A 114 -3.13 12.18 -8.40
CA GLY A 114 -2.82 11.58 -9.70
C GLY A 114 -3.67 10.33 -9.97
N ALA A 115 -3.03 9.16 -10.06
CA ALA A 115 -3.69 7.86 -10.20
C ALA A 115 -3.79 7.08 -8.87
N GLN A 116 -3.62 7.75 -7.73
CA GLN A 116 -3.68 7.16 -6.39
C GLN A 116 -4.84 7.76 -5.59
N LEU A 117 -5.40 6.96 -4.69
CA LEU A 117 -6.53 7.36 -3.85
C LEU A 117 -6.12 7.31 -2.39
N GLN A 118 -6.33 8.41 -1.65
CA GLN A 118 -5.98 8.55 -0.26
C GLN A 118 -7.23 8.81 0.57
N ILE A 119 -7.42 8.02 1.64
CA ILE A 119 -8.49 8.22 2.62
C ILE A 119 -7.84 8.79 3.88
N VAL A 120 -8.28 9.99 4.28
CA VAL A 120 -7.81 10.67 5.50
C VAL A 120 -8.97 10.85 6.47
N ASP A 121 -8.67 10.78 7.77
CA ASP A 121 -9.64 11.05 8.84
C ASP A 121 -10.00 12.55 8.93
N SER A 122 -10.94 12.89 9.80
CA SER A 122 -11.31 14.27 10.15
C SER A 122 -10.11 15.12 10.59
N ASP A 123 -9.13 14.51 11.28
CA ASP A 123 -7.86 15.12 11.69
C ASP A 123 -6.79 15.16 10.59
N ASN A 124 -7.17 14.88 9.33
CA ASN A 124 -6.29 14.81 8.16
C ASN A 124 -5.19 13.73 8.26
N ALA A 125 -5.31 12.81 9.22
CA ALA A 125 -4.42 11.66 9.38
C ALA A 125 -4.70 10.61 8.29
N ARG A 126 -3.66 10.12 7.61
CA ARG A 126 -3.79 9.11 6.54
C ARG A 126 -4.23 7.77 7.12
N LYS A 127 -5.48 7.37 6.85
CA LYS A 127 -6.03 6.04 7.17
C LYS A 127 -5.63 5.01 6.11
N TYR A 128 -5.87 5.33 4.85
CA TYR A 128 -5.59 4.42 3.73
C TYR A 128 -4.94 5.13 2.56
N HIS A 129 -4.07 4.41 1.86
CA HIS A 129 -3.44 4.84 0.62
C HIS A 129 -3.53 3.71 -0.39
N ILE A 130 -4.32 3.92 -1.43
CA ILE A 130 -4.64 2.94 -2.46
C ILE A 130 -3.92 3.35 -3.75
N SER A 131 -3.08 2.47 -4.26
CA SER A 131 -2.31 2.62 -5.48
C SER A 131 -2.45 1.37 -6.36
N GLY A 132 -1.91 1.39 -7.58
CA GLY A 132 -2.03 0.28 -8.53
C GLY A 132 -3.26 0.33 -9.43
N PHE A 133 -3.94 1.47 -9.53
CA PHE A 133 -4.96 1.69 -10.54
C PHE A 133 -4.33 1.69 -11.94
N ASP A 134 -5.00 1.04 -12.90
CA ASP A 134 -4.51 0.90 -14.28
C ASP A 134 -4.49 2.26 -15.00
N THR A 135 -5.48 3.10 -14.72
CA THR A 135 -5.57 4.46 -15.25
C THR A 135 -6.09 5.44 -14.19
N ALA A 136 -5.76 6.74 -14.36
CA ALA A 136 -6.29 7.81 -13.52
C ALA A 136 -7.84 7.91 -13.56
N GLN A 137 -8.46 7.40 -14.62
CA GLN A 137 -9.91 7.33 -14.74
C GLN A 137 -10.50 6.27 -13.78
N GLU A 138 -9.82 5.14 -13.56
CA GLU A 138 -10.27 4.13 -12.59
C GLU A 138 -10.21 4.69 -11.16
N ALA A 139 -9.15 5.43 -10.83
CA ALA A 139 -9.01 6.08 -9.53
C ALA A 139 -10.06 7.18 -9.30
N THR A 140 -10.38 7.96 -10.34
CA THR A 140 -11.45 8.96 -10.32
C THR A 140 -12.83 8.31 -10.15
N ALA A 141 -13.07 7.20 -10.85
CA ALA A 141 -14.31 6.45 -10.77
C ALA A 141 -14.51 5.82 -9.38
N ALA A 142 -13.46 5.26 -8.79
CA ALA A 142 -13.46 4.76 -7.42
C ALA A 142 -13.82 5.86 -6.42
N LYS A 143 -13.20 7.05 -6.54
CA LYS A 143 -13.54 8.20 -5.69
C LYS A 143 -15.02 8.59 -5.81
N ALA A 144 -15.54 8.67 -7.03
CA ALA A 144 -16.94 9.04 -7.27
C ALA A 144 -17.90 8.06 -6.58
N ILE A 145 -17.68 6.75 -6.72
CA ILE A 145 -18.52 5.73 -6.07
C ILE A 145 -18.45 5.84 -4.54
N LEU A 146 -17.24 6.04 -3.99
CA LEU A 146 -17.06 6.16 -2.54
C LEU A 146 -17.82 7.34 -1.95
N GLN A 147 -17.91 8.44 -2.70
CA GLN A 147 -18.63 9.64 -2.31
C GLN A 147 -20.14 9.55 -2.62
N GLY A 148 -20.63 8.39 -3.07
CA GLY A 148 -22.04 8.19 -3.42
C GLY A 148 -22.45 8.85 -4.75
N GLN A 149 -21.49 9.33 -5.56
CA GLN A 149 -21.79 9.78 -6.92
C GLN A 149 -22.00 8.55 -7.81
N ALA A 150 -23.24 8.40 -8.30
CA ALA A 150 -23.57 7.37 -9.27
C ALA A 150 -22.69 7.54 -10.51
N LEU A 151 -21.80 6.58 -10.77
CA LEU A 151 -21.14 6.47 -12.07
C LEU A 151 -22.23 6.21 -13.09
N GLY A 152 -22.57 7.24 -13.88
CA GLY A 152 -23.56 7.11 -14.93
C GLY A 152 -23.23 5.90 -15.79
N LYS A 153 -24.15 4.93 -15.84
CA LYS A 153 -24.08 3.80 -16.76
C LYS A 153 -23.84 4.39 -18.16
N ARG A 154 -22.62 4.28 -18.68
CA ARG A 154 -22.37 4.57 -20.09
C ARG A 154 -22.93 3.39 -20.89
N HIS A 155 -24.25 3.32 -20.98
CA HIS A 155 -24.94 2.58 -22.03
C HIS A 155 -24.53 3.25 -23.34
N VAL A 156 -23.40 2.86 -23.92
CA VAL A 156 -23.19 3.10 -25.34
C VAL A 156 -24.06 2.08 -26.05
N ASN A 157 -25.33 2.42 -26.23
CA ASN A 157 -26.21 1.72 -27.16
C ASN A 157 -25.76 2.15 -28.56
N ILE A 158 -24.77 1.45 -29.13
CA ILE A 158 -24.46 1.58 -30.55
C ILE A 158 -25.65 0.92 -31.26
N LYS A 159 -26.61 1.72 -31.69
CA LYS A 159 -27.54 1.29 -32.75
C LYS A 159 -26.81 1.52 -34.08
N MET A 160 -26.55 0.43 -34.80
CA MET A 160 -26.24 0.47 -36.21
C MET A 160 -27.44 1.11 -36.92
N ASP A 161 -27.23 2.23 -37.61
CA ASP A 161 -28.12 2.61 -38.70
C ASP A 161 -27.85 1.61 -39.84
N ASP A 162 -28.65 0.55 -39.88
CA ASP A 162 -28.95 -0.13 -41.12
C ASP A 162 -30.16 0.58 -41.71
N ASP A 163 -29.92 1.52 -42.62
CA ASP A 163 -30.95 1.90 -43.58
C ASP A 163 -30.31 2.06 -44.97
N THR A 164 -30.43 0.96 -45.71
CA THR A 164 -30.49 0.93 -47.19
C THR A 164 -31.91 0.48 -47.52
N PRO A 165 -32.53 0.97 -48.62
CA PRO A 165 -31.95 1.00 -49.96
C PRO A 165 -31.97 2.36 -50.69
#